data_AF-A0A9X7P5M1-F1
#
_entry.id   AF-A0A9X7P5M1-F1
#
_cell.length_a   1.000
_cell.length_b   1.000
_cell.length_c   1.000
_cell.angle_alpha   90.00
_cell.angle_beta   90.00
_cell.angle_gamma   90.00
#
_symmetry.space_group_name_H-M   'P 1'
#
loop_
_entity.id
_entity.type
_entity.pdbx_description
1 polymer ?
#
loop_
_entity_poly.entity_id
_entity_poly.type
_entity_poly.pdbx_seq_one_letter_code
_entity_poly.pdbx_strand_id
1 'polypeptide(L)' 'MPDIALRMGTAITSNDLARVRDVLPRLNPGDQLTITMEAADAHQADLLLKLLEDHGLDYQSRGDSDGRTYHIIACRQETT' A
#
# COMPACT_ATOMS: atom_id res chain seq x y z
N MET A 1 -2.17 -16.02 -7.77
CA MET A 1 -1.55 -15.19 -6.71
C MET A 1 -0.50 -14.31 -7.37
N PRO A 2 -0.89 -13.11 -7.83
CA PRO A 2 0.05 -12.03 -8.04
C PRO A 2 0.19 -11.29 -6.70
N ASP A 3 1.30 -11.51 -6.01
CA ASP A 3 1.70 -10.68 -4.89
C ASP A 3 2.38 -9.44 -5.48
N ILE A 4 1.66 -8.33 -5.55
CA ILE A 4 2.19 -7.08 -6.11
C ILE A 4 3.03 -6.42 -5.02
N ALA A 5 4.35 -6.49 -5.14
CA ALA A 5 5.26 -5.79 -4.25
C ALA A 5 5.73 -4.48 -4.90
N LEU A 6 5.30 -3.35 -4.35
CA LEU A 6 5.84 -2.03 -4.69
C LEU A 6 6.90 -1.65 -3.68
N ARG A 7 8.15 -1.59 -4.14
CA ARG A 7 9.25 -1.05 -3.35
C ARG A 7 9.40 0.43 -3.67
N MET A 8 8.93 1.25 -2.76
CA MET A 8 9.14 2.69 -2.79
C MET A 8 10.51 2.94 -2.17
N GLY A 9 11.35 3.71 -2.87
CA GLY A 9 12.67 4.07 -2.36
C GLY A 9 12.58 5.10 -1.23
N THR A 10 13.58 5.97 -1.15
CA THR A 10 13.63 7.10 -0.20
C THR A 10 12.52 8.13 -0.37
N ALA A 11 11.69 8.03 -1.42
CA ALA A 11 10.57 8.95 -1.68
C ALA A 11 9.46 8.24 -2.47
N ILE A 12 8.22 8.42 -2.03
CA ILE A 12 7.05 8.05 -2.83
C ILE A 12 6.92 9.05 -3.97
N THR A 13 7.15 8.58 -5.19
CA THR A 13 6.93 9.43 -6.36
C THR A 13 5.45 9.42 -6.71
N SER A 14 4.91 10.52 -7.22
CA SER A 14 3.51 10.62 -7.67
C SER A 14 3.13 9.53 -8.69
N ASN A 15 4.09 9.05 -9.47
CA ASN A 15 3.93 7.95 -10.41
C ASN A 15 3.64 6.60 -9.72
N ASP A 16 4.25 6.38 -8.56
CA ASP A 16 4.10 5.17 -7.76
C ASP A 16 2.72 5.16 -7.09
N LEU A 17 2.30 6.31 -6.55
CA LEU A 17 0.95 6.55 -6.05
C LEU A 17 -0.12 6.38 -7.14
N ALA A 18 0.14 6.90 -8.34
CA ALA A 18 -0.73 6.72 -9.51
C ALA A 18 -0.82 5.24 -9.92
N ARG A 19 0.30 4.50 -9.87
CA ARG A 19 0.29 3.05 -10.09
C ARG A 19 -0.55 2.34 -9.05
N VAL A 20 -0.39 2.62 -7.76
CA VAL A 20 -1.22 2.01 -6.70
C VAL A 20 -2.70 2.28 -6.97
N ARG A 21 -3.07 3.52 -7.30
CA ARG A 21 -4.44 3.88 -7.69
C ARG A 21 -4.95 3.19 -8.94
N ASP A 22 -4.10 2.92 -9.92
CA ASP A 22 -4.48 2.17 -11.13
C ASP A 22 -4.58 0.66 -10.86
N VAL A 23 -3.71 0.10 -10.02
CA VAL A 23 -3.74 -1.32 -9.70
C VAL A 23 -4.82 -1.67 -8.69
N LEU A 24 -5.17 -0.79 -7.75
CA LEU A 24 -6.22 -1.00 -6.75
C LEU A 24 -7.55 -1.54 -7.33
N PRO A 25 -8.15 -0.92 -8.38
CA PRO A 25 -9.35 -1.44 -9.03
C PRO A 25 -9.09 -2.62 -9.97
N ARG A 26 -7.82 -2.91 -10.29
CA ARG A 26 -7.41 -4.04 -11.15
C ARG A 26 -6.99 -5.27 -10.33
N LEU A 27 -6.77 -5.11 -9.02
CA LEU A 27 -6.54 -6.21 -8.09
C LEU A 27 -7.80 -7.09 -8.07
N ASN A 28 -7.60 -8.39 -8.27
CA ASN A 28 -8.68 -9.33 -8.08
C ASN A 28 -8.95 -9.52 -6.59
N PRO A 29 -10.16 -9.95 -6.22
CA PRO A 29 -10.43 -10.43 -4.88
C PRO A 29 -9.39 -11.47 -4.44
N GLY A 30 -8.76 -11.22 -3.28
CA GLY A 30 -7.69 -12.08 -2.74
C GLY A 30 -6.27 -11.73 -3.20
N ASP A 31 -6.09 -10.72 -4.07
CA ASP A 31 -4.76 -10.17 -4.33
C ASP A 31 -4.25 -9.34 -3.15
N GLN A 32 -2.95 -9.42 -2.92
CA GLN A 32 -2.23 -8.63 -1.93
C GLN A 32 -1.27 -7.65 -2.60
N LEU A 33 -1.32 -6.41 -2.12
CA LEU A 33 -0.40 -5.35 -2.48
C LEU A 33 0.48 -5.05 -1.27
N THR A 34 1.76 -5.41 -1.37
CA THR A 34 2.76 -5.07 -0.36
C THR A 34 3.52 -3.82 -0.78
N ILE A 35 3.44 -2.79 0.03
CA ILE A 35 4.15 -1.53 -0.17
C ILE A 35 5.25 -1.43 0.89
N THR A 36 6.49 -1.21 0.47
CA THR A 36 7.62 -0.99 1.37
C THR A 36 8.18 0.41 1.13
N MET A 37 8.34 1.21 2.19
CA MET A 37 8.80 2.60 2.13
C MET A 37 9.70 2.94 3.32
N GLU A 38 10.46 4.04 3.26
CA GLU A 38 11.19 4.57 4.42
C GLU A 38 10.27 5.38 5.35
N ALA A 39 10.54 5.38 6.65
CA ALA A 39 9.64 5.99 7.65
C ALA A 39 9.47 7.52 7.52
N ALA A 40 10.36 8.19 6.78
CA ALA A 40 10.24 9.61 6.44
C ALA A 40 8.94 9.92 5.68
N ASP A 41 8.40 8.94 4.95
CA ASP A 41 7.19 9.07 4.13
C ASP A 41 5.92 8.53 4.81
N ALA A 42 5.97 8.20 6.11
CA ALA A 42 4.78 7.81 6.87
C ALA A 42 3.62 8.82 6.77
N HIS A 43 3.92 10.08 6.42
CA HIS A 43 2.92 11.10 6.15
C HIS A 43 2.15 10.88 4.83
N GLN A 44 2.82 10.42 3.77
CA GLN A 44 2.16 10.01 2.51
C GLN A 44 1.39 8.70 2.69
N ALA A 45 1.84 7.83 3.62
CA ALA A 45 1.11 6.62 3.97
C ALA A 45 -0.29 6.92 4.52
N ASP A 46 -0.51 7.99 5.30
CA ASP A 46 -1.85 8.34 5.83
C ASP A 46 -2.88 8.56 4.71
N LEU A 47 -2.49 9.28 3.65
CA LEU A 47 -3.32 9.51 2.48
C LEU A 47 -3.62 8.21 1.72
N LEU A 48 -2.62 7.32 1.64
CA LEU A 48 -2.79 6.01 1.02
C LEU A 48 -3.74 5.15 1.84
N LEU A 49 -3.51 5.05 3.16
CA LEU A 49 -4.35 4.30 4.11
C LEU A 49 -5.80 4.75 4.03
N LYS A 50 -6.07 6.06 4.02
CA LYS A 50 -7.41 6.62 3.79
C LYS A 50 -8.03 6.20 2.47
N LEU A 51 -7.26 6.18 1.38
CA LEU A 51 -7.75 5.76 0.07
C LEU A 51 -8.13 4.26 0.09
N LEU A 52 -7.31 3.43 0.74
CA LEU A 52 -7.61 2.00 0.89
C LEU A 52 -8.87 1.78 1.72
N GLU A 53 -9.01 2.52 2.82
CA GLU A 53 -10.17 2.50 3.70
C GLU A 53 -11.44 2.95 2.97
N ASP A 54 -11.38 4.04 2.20
CA ASP A 54 -12.49 4.57 1.39
C ASP A 54 -12.97 3.55 0.33
N HIS A 55 -12.03 2.78 -0.24
CA HIS A 55 -12.34 1.71 -1.17
C HIS A 55 -12.74 0.37 -0.49
N GLY A 56 -12.76 0.31 0.85
CA GLY A 56 -13.10 -0.89 1.63
C GLY A 56 -12.07 -2.01 1.53
N LEU A 57 -10.80 -1.69 1.32
CA LEU A 57 -9.71 -2.67 1.39
C LEU A 57 -9.23 -2.86 2.82
N ASP A 58 -8.86 -4.10 3.14
CA ASP A 58 -8.16 -4.40 4.38
C ASP A 58 -6.71 -3.96 4.25
N TYR A 59 -6.17 -3.30 5.27
CA TYR A 59 -4.76 -2.92 5.30
C TYR A 59 -4.12 -3.29 6.65
N GLN A 60 -2.90 -3.81 6.58
CA GLN A 60 -2.03 -4.07 7.71
C GLN A 60 -0.75 -3.29 7.56
N SER A 61 -0.56 -2.29 8.42
CA SER A 61 0.69 -1.55 8.54
C SER A 61 1.60 -2.23 9.55
N ARG A 62 2.78 -2.65 9.11
CA ARG A 62 3.87 -3.14 9.94
C ARG A 62 5.03 -2.15 9.86
N GLY A 63 5.22 -1.40 10.94
CA GLY A 63 6.43 -0.60 11.12
C GLY A 63 7.55 -1.49 11.65
N ASP A 64 8.74 -1.39 11.06
CA ASP A 64 9.93 -1.99 11.67
C ASP A 64 10.35 -1.14 12.88
N SER A 65 10.72 -1.78 14.00
CA SER A 65 11.06 -1.07 15.25
C SER A 65 12.27 -0.13 15.12
N ASP A 66 13.09 -0.31 14.08
CA ASP A 66 14.23 0.56 13.76
C ASP A 66 13.78 1.93 13.22
N GLY A 67 12.48 2.09 12.88
CA GLY A 67 11.95 3.34 12.34
C GLY A 67 12.57 3.73 10.99
N ARG A 68 13.23 2.78 10.31
CA ARG A 68 13.81 2.99 8.98
C ARG A 68 12.88 2.53 7.88
N THR A 69 12.18 1.42 8.07
CA THR A 69 11.33 0.82 7.05
C THR A 69 9.90 0.66 7.54
N TYR A 70 8.95 0.99 6.65
CA TYR A 70 7.52 0.89 6.88
C TYR A 70 6.91 0.03 5.79
N HIS A 71 6.14 -0.98 6.20
CA HIS A 71 5.59 -1.99 5.31
C HIS A 71 4.07 -1.93 5.44
N ILE A 72 3.35 -1.74 4.35
CA ILE A 72 1.89 -1.72 4.32
C ILE A 72 1.45 -2.85 3.42
N ILE A 73 0.66 -3.76 3.96
CA ILE A 73 0.10 -4.89 3.23
C ILE A 73 -1.38 -4.60 3.06
N ALA A 74 -1.81 -4.43 1.82
CA ALA A 74 -3.18 -4.16 1.46
C ALA A 74 -3.79 -5.38 0.78
N CYS A 75 -5.01 -5.74 1.15
CA CYS A 75 -5.73 -6.87 0.60
C CYS A 75 -7.10 -6.41 0.10
N ARG A 76 -7.43 -6.77 -1.14
CA ARG A 76 -8.79 -6.54 -1.65
C ARG A 76 -9.70 -7.61 -1.07
N GLN A 77 -10.56 -7.22 -0.13
CA GLN A 77 -11.66 -8.08 0.30
C GLN A 77 -12.62 -8.29 -0.87
N GLU A 78 -13.10 -9.52 -1.03
CA GLU A 78 -14.23 -9.84 -1.90
C GLU A 78 -15.41 -8.97 -1.49
N THR A 79 -15.67 -7.93 -2.28
CA THR A 79 -16.92 -7.17 -2.16
C THR A 79 -18.00 -8.07 -2.76
N THR A 80 -18.65 -8.87 -1.91
CA THR A 80 -19.83 -9.68 -2.26
C THR A 80 -21.03 -8.80 -2.54
#